data_AF-A0A942EVR2-F1
#
_entry.id   AF-A0A942EVR2-F1
#
_cell.length_a   1.000
_cell.length_b   1.000
_cell.length_c   1.000
_cell.angle_alpha   90.00
_cell.angle_beta   90.00
_cell.angle_gamma   90.00
#
_symmetry.space_group_name_H-M   'P 1'
#
loop_
_entity.id
_entity.type
_entity.pdbx_description
1 polymer ?
#
loop_
_entity_poly.entity_id
_entity_poly.type
_entity_poly.pdbx_seq_one_letter_code
_entity_poly.pdbx_strand_id
1 'polypeptide(L)'
;MIGQLSSQVRIELSEKTGARKWSVEKVESIVGQLGAERCEIAYQRKVVKLSDPLDLYEFLLKIVPAALSDREQARVSRRENLLRLDVGGWRFETNTDSTTG
;
A
#
# COMPACT_ATOMS: atom_id res chain seq x y z
N MET A 1 -20.68 -4.79 33.07
CA MET A 1 -20.65 -5.10 31.62
C MET A 1 -19.40 -4.48 31.04
N ILE A 2 -18.59 -5.29 30.36
CA ILE A 2 -17.23 -4.99 29.94
C ILE A 2 -17.26 -3.98 28.79
N GLY A 3 -16.55 -2.86 28.98
CA GLY A 3 -16.35 -1.84 27.95
C GLY A 3 -15.50 -2.38 26.82
N GLN A 4 -16.06 -2.38 25.62
CA GLN A 4 -15.43 -2.85 24.39
C GLN A 4 -14.47 -1.76 23.90
N LEU A 5 -13.19 -1.87 24.29
CA LEU A 5 -12.12 -1.04 23.74
C LEU A 5 -11.83 -1.50 22.30
N SER A 6 -12.50 -0.87 21.33
CA SER A 6 -12.12 -0.91 19.93
C SER A 6 -10.79 -0.16 19.77
N SER A 7 -9.68 -0.88 19.90
CA SER A 7 -8.35 -0.36 19.58
C SER A 7 -8.25 -0.13 18.07
N GLN A 8 -8.67 1.05 17.61
CA GLN A 8 -8.28 1.57 16.31
C GLN A 8 -6.91 2.23 16.50
N VAL A 9 -5.86 1.57 16.02
CA VAL A 9 -4.54 2.20 15.89
C VAL A 9 -4.64 3.27 14.80
N ARG A 10 -4.91 4.52 15.20
CA ARG A 10 -4.81 5.70 14.33
C ARG A 10 -3.36 6.19 14.36
N ILE A 11 -2.58 5.78 13.37
CA ILE A 11 -1.34 6.47 13.04
C ILE A 11 -1.74 7.69 12.21
N GLU A 12 -1.97 8.82 12.89
CA GLU A 12 -2.12 10.12 12.24
C GLU A 12 -0.73 10.75 12.16
N LEU A 13 -0.14 10.73 10.96
CA LEU A 13 1.11 11.44 10.69
C LEU A 13 0.82 12.52 9.64
N SER A 14 1.20 13.74 10.01
CA SER A 14 0.91 15.01 9.34
C SER A 14 1.50 15.08 7.93
N GLU A 15 0.71 15.54 6.96
CA GLU A 15 1.18 15.92 5.63
C GLU A 15 2.10 17.14 5.74
N LYS A 16 3.42 16.92 5.67
CA LYS A 16 4.36 18.00 5.37
C LYS A 16 4.51 18.11 3.85
N THR A 17 4.04 19.23 3.32
CA THR A 17 4.22 19.71 1.95
C THR A 17 5.69 19.63 1.55
N GLY A 18 6.04 18.72 0.61
CA GLY A 18 7.39 18.67 0.03
C GLY A 18 7.98 17.29 -0.30
N ALA A 19 7.29 16.18 -0.02
CA ALA A 19 7.77 14.86 -0.42
C ALA A 19 7.68 14.67 -1.95
N ARG A 20 8.81 14.39 -2.60
CA ARG A 20 8.88 14.09 -4.04
C ARG A 20 8.17 12.75 -4.28
N LYS A 21 6.99 12.79 -4.91
CA LYS A 21 6.22 11.58 -5.24
C LYS A 21 7.07 10.63 -6.10
N TRP A 22 6.88 9.33 -5.92
CA TRP A 22 7.56 8.31 -6.72
C TRP A 22 7.24 8.48 -8.21
N SER A 23 8.27 8.40 -9.04
CA SER A 23 8.13 8.40 -10.49
C SER A 23 7.45 7.11 -10.96
N VAL A 24 6.93 7.15 -12.19
CA VAL A 24 6.38 5.96 -12.85
C VAL A 24 7.42 4.85 -12.93
N GLU A 25 8.64 5.18 -13.35
CA GLU A 25 9.77 4.23 -13.45
C GLU A 25 10.09 3.55 -12.11
N LYS A 26 10.04 4.29 -10.99
CA LYS A 26 10.26 3.71 -9.65
C LYS A 26 9.17 2.69 -9.33
N VAL A 27 7.91 2.99 -9.68
CA VAL A 27 6.79 2.07 -9.43
C VAL A 27 6.84 0.85 -10.33
N GLU A 28 7.20 1.01 -11.60
CA GLU A 28 7.40 -0.13 -12.51
C GLU A 28 8.54 -1.04 -12.04
N SER A 29 9.63 -0.46 -11.53
CA SER A 29 10.71 -1.24 -10.91
C SER A 29 10.24 -2.02 -9.68
N ILE A 30 9.44 -1.40 -8.81
CA ILE A 30 8.84 -2.07 -7.63
C ILE A 30 7.92 -3.21 -8.05
N VAL A 31 7.05 -2.98 -9.04
CA VAL A 31 6.15 -4.00 -9.57
C VAL A 31 6.94 -5.15 -10.21
N GLY A 32 8.02 -4.84 -10.93
CA GLY A 32 8.94 -5.85 -11.46
C GLY A 32 9.60 -6.71 -10.37
N GLN A 33 9.87 -6.15 -9.17
CA GLN A 33 10.39 -6.91 -8.03
C GLN A 33 9.34 -7.82 -7.39
N LEU A 34 8.07 -7.44 -7.43
CA LEU A 34 6.96 -8.25 -6.90
C LEU A 34 6.55 -9.36 -7.88
N GLY A 35 6.73 -9.14 -9.18
CA GLY A 35 6.22 -9.99 -10.26
C GLY A 35 5.09 -9.25 -11.00
N ALA A 36 5.35 -8.82 -12.23
CA ALA A 36 4.42 -7.98 -13.00
C ALA A 36 3.08 -8.69 -13.27
N GLU A 37 3.09 -10.02 -13.37
CA GLU A 37 1.91 -10.87 -13.51
C GLU A 37 0.97 -10.84 -12.29
N ARG A 38 1.48 -10.39 -11.13
CA ARG A 38 0.70 -10.26 -9.89
C ARG A 38 0.03 -8.89 -9.76
N CYS A 39 0.29 -7.95 -10.69
CA CYS A 39 -0.07 -6.54 -10.53
C CYS A 39 -0.79 -5.95 -11.77
N GLU A 40 -1.79 -5.09 -11.55
CA GLU A 40 -2.39 -4.23 -12.58
C GLU A 40 -2.11 -2.75 -12.23
N ILE A 41 -1.55 -1.97 -13.18
CA ILE A 41 -1.21 -0.56 -12.95
C ILE A 41 -2.18 0.37 -13.67
N ALA A 42 -2.88 1.22 -12.92
CA ALA A 42 -3.70 2.32 -13.42
C ALA A 42 -2.98 3.67 -13.25
N TYR A 43 -2.08 4.00 -14.18
CA TYR A 43 -1.19 5.16 -14.12
C TYR A 43 -1.90 6.50 -13.89
N GLN A 44 -3.01 6.76 -14.60
CA GLN A 44 -3.77 8.01 -14.46
C GLN A 44 -4.29 8.23 -13.03
N ARG A 45 -4.61 7.14 -12.34
CA ARG A 45 -5.12 7.15 -10.97
C ARG A 45 -4.03 6.92 -9.92
N LYS A 46 -2.80 6.60 -10.35
CA LYS A 46 -1.68 6.19 -9.51
C LYS A 46 -2.03 5.04 -8.56
N VAL A 47 -2.71 4.03 -9.11
CA VAL A 47 -3.13 2.84 -8.37
C VAL A 47 -2.42 1.62 -8.96
N VAL A 48 -1.90 0.76 -8.09
CA VAL A 48 -1.44 -0.59 -8.40
C VAL A 48 -2.38 -1.55 -7.68
N LYS A 49 -3.07 -2.40 -8.42
CA LYS A 49 -3.88 -3.47 -7.85
C LYS A 49 -3.04 -4.74 -7.79
N LEU A 50 -2.99 -5.37 -6.63
CA LEU A 50 -2.29 -6.61 -6.40
C LEU A 50 -3.30 -7.75 -6.38
N SER A 51 -2.90 -8.89 -6.94
CA SER A 51 -3.77 -10.05 -7.12
C SER A 51 -4.01 -10.78 -5.81
N ASP A 52 -3.03 -10.81 -4.90
CA ASP A 52 -3.11 -11.48 -3.60
C ASP A 52 -2.77 -10.52 -2.44
N PRO A 53 -3.51 -10.55 -1.32
CA PRO A 53 -3.14 -9.87 -0.09
C PRO A 53 -1.70 -10.11 0.38
N LEU A 54 -1.16 -11.31 0.17
CA LEU A 54 0.22 -11.68 0.49
C LEU A 54 1.21 -10.77 -0.24
N ASP A 55 0.95 -10.41 -1.49
CA ASP A 55 1.79 -9.50 -2.28
C ASP A 55 1.92 -8.13 -1.60
N LEU A 56 0.82 -7.65 -1.01
CA LEU A 56 0.79 -6.38 -0.30
C LEU A 56 1.58 -6.44 1.00
N TYR A 57 1.53 -7.56 1.71
CA TYR A 57 2.36 -7.79 2.89
C TYR A 57 3.85 -7.91 2.53
N GLU A 58 4.19 -8.62 1.45
CA GLU A 58 5.57 -8.68 0.94
C GLU A 58 6.09 -7.30 0.59
N PHE A 59 5.29 -6.50 -0.13
CA PHE A 59 5.63 -5.14 -0.48
C PHE A 59 5.86 -4.28 0.78
N LEU A 60 4.95 -4.35 1.76
CA LEU A 60 5.04 -3.59 3.00
C LEU A 60 6.26 -3.97 3.85
N LEU A 61 6.63 -5.26 3.90
CA LEU A 61 7.71 -5.76 4.75
C LEU A 61 9.09 -5.66 4.09
N LYS A 62 9.19 -5.92 2.79
CA LYS A 62 10.47 -6.08 2.08
C LYS A 62 10.89 -4.84 1.31
N ILE A 63 9.93 -4.11 0.74
CA ILE A 63 10.23 -3.03 -0.23
C ILE A 63 10.02 -1.66 0.39
N VAL A 64 8.87 -1.42 1.03
CA VAL A 64 8.53 -0.11 1.62
C VAL A 64 9.62 0.42 2.56
N PRO A 65 10.20 -0.37 3.49
CA PRO A 65 11.23 0.14 4.41
C PRO A 65 12.50 0.61 3.70
N ALA A 66 12.87 -0.03 2.58
CA ALA A 66 14.05 0.34 1.79
C ALA A 66 13.76 1.45 0.77
N ALA A 67 12.51 1.57 0.33
CA ALA A 67 12.09 2.51 -0.72
C ALA A 67 11.60 3.86 -0.18
N LEU A 68 11.25 3.94 1.10
CA LEU A 68 10.84 5.16 1.79
C LEU A 68 12.05 6.05 2.10
N SER A 69 11.94 7.33 1.77
CA SER A 69 12.79 8.37 2.35
C SER A 69 12.25 8.86 3.69
N ASP A 70 13.10 9.52 4.50
CA ASP A 70 12.74 10.06 5.82
C ASP A 70 11.57 11.07 5.82
N ARG A 71 11.17 11.55 4.63
CA ARG A 71 10.08 12.52 4.45
C ARG A 71 8.80 11.89 3.95
N GLU A 72 8.84 10.63 3.53
CA GLU A 72 7.70 9.91 3.01
C GLU A 72 7.05 9.08 4.11
N GLN A 73 5.74 8.97 4.07
CA GLN A 73 4.97 8.15 4.99
C GLN A 73 4.22 7.08 4.21
N ALA A 74 4.13 5.90 4.81
CA ALA A 74 3.27 4.83 4.34
C ALA A 74 2.02 4.79 5.23
N ARG A 75 0.85 4.75 4.60
CA ARG A 75 -0.43 4.64 5.30
C ARG A 75 -1.14 3.38 4.86
N VAL A 76 -1.33 2.47 5.81
CA VAL A 76 -2.18 1.28 5.61
C VAL A 76 -3.60 1.63 6.02
N SER A 77 -4.58 1.25 5.22
CA SER A 77 -5.99 1.33 5.57
C SER A 77 -6.73 0.10 5.08
N ARG A 78 -7.78 -0.30 5.81
CA ARG A 78 -8.67 -1.38 5.42
C ARG A 78 -10.08 -0.86 5.39
N ARG A 79 -10.82 -1.15 4.31
CA ARG A 79 -12.25 -0.91 4.22
C ARG A 79 -12.91 -2.17 3.71
N GLU A 80 -13.77 -2.77 4.53
CA GLU A 80 -14.46 -4.01 4.19
C GLU A 80 -13.44 -5.08 3.76
N ASN A 81 -13.54 -5.55 2.52
CA ASN A 81 -12.67 -6.53 1.90
C ASN A 81 -11.50 -5.91 1.13
N LEU A 82 -11.25 -4.61 1.23
CA LEU A 82 -10.17 -3.96 0.49
C LEU A 82 -9.07 -3.51 1.45
N LEU A 83 -7.87 -4.06 1.26
CA LEU A 83 -6.66 -3.60 1.94
C LEU A 83 -5.92 -2.63 1.02
N ARG A 84 -5.52 -1.49 1.58
CA ARG A 84 -4.88 -0.39 0.86
C ARG A 84 -3.62 0.06 1.57
N LEU A 85 -2.64 0.44 0.78
CA LEU A 85 -1.40 1.07 1.21
C LEU A 85 -1.15 2.28 0.32
N ASP A 86 -1.23 3.47 0.90
CA ASP A 86 -0.84 4.71 0.24
C ASP A 86 0.61 5.04 0.63
N VAL A 87 1.51 5.10 -0.34
CA VAL A 87 2.95 5.35 -0.12
C VAL A 87 3.57 6.05 -1.33
N GLY A 88 4.47 7.02 -1.11
CA GLY A 88 5.16 7.71 -2.22
C GLY A 88 4.22 8.45 -3.19
N GLY A 89 2.98 8.74 -2.78
CA GLY A 89 1.95 9.31 -3.65
C GLY A 89 1.28 8.33 -4.61
N TRP A 90 1.41 7.03 -4.38
CA TRP A 90 0.74 5.93 -5.07
C TRP A 90 -0.09 5.09 -4.10
N ARG A 91 -1.12 4.44 -4.62
CA ARG A 91 -1.95 3.49 -3.88
C ARG A 91 -1.69 2.07 -4.36
N PHE A 92 -1.41 1.19 -3.43
CA PHE A 92 -1.38 -0.25 -3.64
C PHE A 92 -2.61 -0.84 -2.97
N GLU A 93 -3.41 -1.62 -3.69
CA GLU A 93 -4.65 -2.18 -3.14
C GLU A 93 -4.87 -3.63 -3.56
N THR A 94 -5.53 -4.40 -2.70
CA THR A 94 -5.83 -5.81 -2.92
C THR A 94 -7.09 -6.21 -2.20
N ASN A 95 -7.82 -7.17 -2.76
CA ASN A 95 -9.02 -7.70 -2.15
C ASN A 95 -8.66 -8.83 -1.16
N THR A 96 -9.08 -8.67 0.09
CA THR A 96 -8.88 -9.63 1.19
C THR A 96 -9.99 -10.67 1.28
N ASP A 97 -11.07 -10.54 0.49
CA ASP A 97 -11.99 -11.65 0.31
C ASP A 97 -11.26 -12.69 -0.52
N SER A 98 -10.64 -13.62 0.21
CA SER A 98 -10.03 -14.81 -0.34
C SER A 98 -11.00 -15.45 -1.31
N THR A 99 -10.55 -15.51 -2.56
CA THR A 99 -10.98 -16.46 -3.57
C THR A 99 -11.15 -17.82 -2.91
N THR A 100 -12.41 -18.24 -2.75
CA THR A 100 -12.72 -19.66 -2.63
C THR A 100 -12.56 -20.21 -4.04
N GLY A 101 -11.51 -21.00 -4.24
CA GLY A 101 -11.23 -21.74 -5.47
C GLY A 101 -10.38 -22.95 -5.14
#